data_AF-A0A929NLE5-F1
#
_entry.id   AF-A0A929NLE5-F1
#
_cell.length_a   1.000
_cell.length_b   1.000
_cell.length_c   1.000
_cell.angle_alpha   90.00
_cell.angle_beta   90.00
_cell.angle_gamma   90.00
#
_symmetry.space_group_name_H-M   'P 1'
#
loop_
_entity.id
_entity.type
_entity.pdbx_description
1 polymer ?
#
loop_
_entity_poly.entity_id
_entity_poly.type
_entity_poly.pdbx_seq_one_letter_code
_entity_poly.pdbx_strand_id
1 'polypeptide(L)'
;MNVSSHSGSLANVPDAIVAAIATMDFGQVLLLEVQTVAPAAPVFGAPVELIDESFEAIRLASALGIIVVEAGGNGVIFGNR
;
A
#
# COMPACT_ATOMS: atom_id res chain seq x y z
N MET A 1 15.02 14.55 7.78
CA MET A 1 14.12 13.65 7.02
C MET A 1 14.50 12.24 7.41
N ASN A 2 13.64 11.53 8.15
CA ASN A 2 13.87 10.14 8.53
C ASN A 2 13.10 9.25 7.54
N VAL A 3 13.74 8.20 7.04
CA VAL A 3 13.13 7.26 6.09
C VAL A 3 13.13 5.89 6.73
N SER A 4 11.93 5.37 7.04
CA SER A 4 11.71 4.01 7.50
C SER A 4 11.05 3.20 6.38
N SER A 5 11.64 2.07 6.00
CA SER A 5 11.08 1.15 5.01
C SER A 5 10.64 -0.14 5.69
N HIS A 6 9.45 -0.62 5.31
CA HIS A 6 8.89 -1.88 5.74
C HIS A 6 8.53 -2.68 4.49
N SER A 7 8.96 -3.94 4.42
CA SER A 7 8.62 -4.85 3.33
C SER A 7 7.68 -5.94 3.83
N GLY A 8 6.70 -6.29 3.01
CA GLY A 8 5.77 -7.39 3.23
C GLY A 8 5.71 -8.30 2.01
N SER A 9 5.33 -9.56 2.22
CA SER A 9 4.83 -10.40 1.11
C SER A 9 3.50 -9.81 0.61
N LEU A 10 3.11 -10.10 -0.63
CA LEU A 10 1.78 -9.76 -1.14
C LEU A 10 0.64 -10.21 -0.20
N ALA A 11 0.88 -11.24 0.61
CA ALA A 11 -0.07 -11.74 1.61
C ALA A 11 -0.19 -10.88 2.89
N ASN A 12 0.79 -10.03 3.21
CA ASN A 12 0.91 -9.35 4.52
C ASN A 12 1.14 -7.83 4.40
N VAL A 13 0.69 -7.21 3.31
CA VAL A 13 0.71 -5.75 3.13
C VAL A 13 0.09 -4.97 4.31
N PRO A 14 -1.10 -5.33 4.85
CA PRO A 14 -1.69 -4.60 5.97
C PRO A 14 -0.79 -4.57 7.22
N ASP A 15 -0.12 -5.68 7.54
CA ASP A 15 0.82 -5.74 8.68
C ASP A 15 2.01 -4.81 8.48
N ALA A 16 2.53 -4.71 7.24
CA ALA A 16 3.62 -3.80 6.91
C ALA A 16 3.20 -2.34 7.05
N ILE A 17 1.95 -2.00 6.68
CA ILE A 17 1.38 -0.65 6.90
C ILE A 17 1.29 -0.36 8.39
N VAL A 18 0.72 -1.28 9.19
CA VAL A 18 0.57 -1.10 10.65
C VAL A 18 1.92 -0.95 11.34
N ALA A 19 2.91 -1.74 10.95
CA ALA A 19 4.27 -1.63 11.48
C ALA A 19 4.91 -0.27 11.14
N ALA A 20 4.71 0.23 9.91
CA ALA A 20 5.22 1.53 9.50
C ALA A 20 4.60 2.67 10.31
N ILE A 21 3.27 2.75 10.35
CA ILE A 21 2.56 3.86 10.98
C ILE A 21 2.77 3.92 12.50
N ALA A 22 3.12 2.81 13.15
CA ALA A 22 3.47 2.78 14.57
C ALA A 22 4.71 3.62 14.91
N THR A 23 5.52 3.97 13.91
CA THR A 23 6.74 4.79 14.06
C THR A 23 6.63 6.16 13.41
N MET A 24 5.46 6.51 12.86
CA MET A 24 5.24 7.73 12.11
C MET A 24 4.42 8.74 12.89
N ASP A 25 4.65 10.02 12.60
CA ASP A 25 3.96 11.15 13.20
C ASP A 25 2.98 11.80 12.22
N PHE A 26 2.04 12.58 12.76
CA PHE A 26 1.14 13.43 12.00
C PHE A 26 1.89 14.26 10.93
N GLY A 27 1.37 14.29 9.72
CA GLY A 27 1.92 15.03 8.59
C GLY A 27 3.09 14.35 7.87
N GLN A 28 3.56 13.18 8.32
CA GLN A 28 4.52 12.38 7.58
C GLN A 28 3.86 11.67 6.39
N VAL A 29 4.68 11.21 5.43
CA VAL A 29 4.22 10.59 4.19
C VAL A 29 4.52 9.09 4.20
N LEU A 30 3.50 8.26 3.96
CA LEU A 30 3.62 6.84 3.71
C LEU A 30 3.45 6.59 2.21
N LEU A 31 4.50 6.10 1.55
CA LEU A 31 4.48 5.72 0.13
C LEU A 31 4.27 4.22 -0.02
N LEU A 32 3.22 3.81 -0.73
CA LEU A 32 2.92 2.42 -1.04
C LEU A 32 3.30 2.11 -2.50
N GLU A 33 4.38 1.34 -2.67
CA GLU A 33 4.91 0.90 -3.97
C GLU A 33 4.52 -0.56 -4.32
N VAL A 34 3.59 -1.12 -3.56
CA VAL A 34 3.11 -2.49 -3.72
C VAL A 34 1.86 -2.51 -4.60
N GLN A 35 1.71 -3.59 -5.37
CA GLN A 35 0.55 -3.84 -6.23
C GLN A 35 0.03 -5.26 -5.98
N THR A 36 -1.25 -5.47 -6.24
CA THR A 36 -1.95 -6.74 -6.01
C THR A 36 -2.69 -7.24 -7.24
N VAL A 37 -3.39 -8.35 -7.09
CA VAL A 37 -4.38 -8.88 -8.03
C VAL A 37 -5.75 -8.34 -7.62
N ALA A 38 -6.48 -7.73 -8.56
CA ALA A 38 -7.81 -7.24 -8.23
C ALA A 38 -8.76 -8.42 -7.89
N PRO A 39 -9.52 -8.38 -6.79
CA PRO A 39 -10.42 -9.48 -6.43
C PRO A 39 -11.54 -9.70 -7.45
N ALA A 40 -12.05 -8.62 -8.05
CA ALA A 40 -13.19 -8.66 -8.98
C ALA A 40 -12.83 -9.12 -10.40
N ALA A 41 -11.55 -9.01 -10.78
CA ALA A 41 -11.03 -9.48 -12.06
C ALA A 41 -9.54 -9.80 -11.85
N PRO A 42 -9.09 -11.05 -12.04
CA PRO A 42 -7.75 -11.50 -11.63
C PRO A 42 -6.65 -10.98 -12.55
N VAL A 43 -6.55 -9.66 -12.64
CA VAL A 43 -5.54 -8.90 -13.35
C VAL A 43 -4.58 -8.37 -12.30
N PHE A 44 -3.31 -8.72 -12.47
CA PHE A 44 -2.24 -8.21 -11.63
C PHE A 44 -1.89 -6.77 -12.01
N GLY A 45 -1.56 -5.96 -11.01
CA GLY A 45 -1.26 -4.54 -11.18
C GLY A 45 -2.38 -3.63 -10.72
N ALA A 46 -3.23 -4.10 -9.80
CA ALA A 46 -4.19 -3.27 -9.09
C ALA A 46 -3.53 -2.64 -7.85
N PRO A 47 -4.01 -1.47 -7.38
CA PRO A 47 -3.61 -0.95 -6.07
C PRO A 47 -4.01 -1.91 -4.95
N VAL A 48 -3.22 -1.94 -3.88
CA VAL A 48 -3.52 -2.74 -2.68
C VAL A 48 -4.73 -2.22 -1.92
N GLU A 49 -5.14 -0.97 -2.12
CA GLU A 49 -6.40 -0.41 -1.59
C GLU A 49 -7.64 -1.27 -1.91
N LEU A 50 -7.61 -2.05 -3.00
CA LEU A 50 -8.72 -2.96 -3.35
C LEU A 50 -8.86 -4.17 -2.41
N ILE A 51 -7.90 -4.39 -1.52
CA ILE A 51 -7.94 -5.44 -0.51
C ILE A 51 -8.45 -4.83 0.79
N ASP A 52 -9.58 -5.32 1.28
CA ASP A 52 -10.30 -4.76 2.44
C ASP A 52 -9.37 -4.55 3.66
N GLU A 53 -8.50 -5.51 3.95
CA GLU A 53 -7.56 -5.41 5.07
C GLU A 53 -6.52 -4.29 4.88
N SER A 54 -6.04 -4.11 3.65
CA SER A 54 -5.12 -3.02 3.31
C SER A 54 -5.83 -1.67 3.34
N PHE A 55 -7.08 -1.61 2.88
CA PHE A 55 -7.89 -0.40 2.94
C PHE A 55 -8.09 0.08 4.39
N GLU A 56 -8.43 -0.82 5.32
CA GLU A 56 -8.59 -0.44 6.73
C GLU A 56 -7.28 0.06 7.35
N ALA A 57 -6.14 -0.53 6.98
CA ALA A 57 -4.83 -0.05 7.42
C ALA A 57 -4.50 1.36 6.85
N ILE A 58 -4.84 1.62 5.57
CA ILE A 58 -4.70 2.94 4.93
C ILE A 58 -5.63 3.97 5.61
N ARG A 59 -6.85 3.56 5.95
CA ARG A 59 -7.82 4.42 6.63
C ARG A 59 -7.34 4.79 8.03
N LEU A 60 -6.76 3.84 8.76
CA LEU A 60 -6.12 4.09 10.06
C LEU A 60 -4.95 5.07 9.92
N ALA A 61 -4.06 4.86 8.95
CA ALA A 61 -2.94 5.78 8.68
C ALA A 61 -3.44 7.21 8.43
N SER A 62 -4.46 7.35 7.58
CA SER A 62 -5.10 8.63 7.27
C SER A 62 -5.74 9.27 8.52
N ALA A 63 -6.37 8.47 9.37
CA ALA A 63 -6.97 8.93 10.63
C ALA A 63 -5.92 9.42 11.65
N LEU A 64 -4.69 8.87 11.62
CA LEU A 64 -3.55 9.38 12.40
C LEU A 64 -2.96 10.67 11.82
N GLY A 65 -3.48 11.13 10.67
CA GLY A 65 -3.00 12.32 9.96
C GLY A 65 -1.73 12.09 9.15
N ILE A 66 -1.41 10.84 8.84
CA ILE A 66 -0.34 10.47 7.91
C ILE A 66 -0.87 10.63 6.48
N ILE A 67 -0.07 11.22 5.61
CA ILE A 67 -0.38 11.37 4.18
C ILE A 67 -0.04 10.07 3.47
N VAL A 68 -1.04 9.32 3.03
CA VAL A 68 -0.83 8.09 2.26
C VAL A 68 -0.79 8.42 0.77
N VAL A 69 0.26 7.97 0.08
CA VAL A 69 0.40 8.05 -1.36
C VAL A 69 0.56 6.64 -1.90
N GLU A 70 -0.37 6.23 -2.74
CA GLU A 70 -0.36 4.91 -3.36
C GLU A 70 -0.31 5.04 -4.89
N ALA A 71 0.55 4.23 -5.52
CA ALA A 71 0.53 4.12 -6.96
C ALA A 71 -0.76 3.40 -7.39
N GLY A 72 -1.52 3.99 -8.32
CA GLY A 72 -2.81 3.46 -8.79
C GLY A 72 -2.75 2.13 -9.58
N GLY A 73 -1.68 1.35 -9.44
CA GLY A 73 -1.46 0.12 -10.19
C GLY A 73 -0.93 0.40 -11.59
N ASN A 74 0.39 0.53 -11.74
CA ASN A 74 1.04 0.71 -13.05
C ASN A 74 1.16 -0.63 -13.78
N GLY A 75 -0.01 -1.23 -14.07
CA GLY A 75 -0.24 -2.53 -14.69
C GLY A 75 0.92 -3.10 -15.51
N VAL A 76 1.16 -4.40 -15.30
CA VAL A 76 2.11 -5.21 -16.08
C VAL A 76 2.10 -4.82 -17.56
N ILE A 77 3.27 -4.45 -18.08
CA ILE A 77 3.50 -4.40 -19.52
C ILE A 77 3.43 -5.86 -20.01
N PHE A 78 2.30 -6.28 -20.58
CA PHE A 78 2.29 -7.44 -21.47
C PHE A 78 2.95 -7.02 -22.78
N GLY A 79 4.28 -6.95 -22.77
CA GLY A 79 5.03 -6.79 -24.00
C GLY A 79 4.91 -8.08 -24.79
N ASN A 80 4.26 -8.04 -25.96
CA ASN A 80 4.66 -8.93 -27.04
C ASN A 80 6.10 -8.53 -27.41
N ARG A 81 7.09 -9.20 -26.80
CA ARG A 81 8.41 -9.43 -27.40
C ARG A 81 8.42 -10.85 -27.94
#